data_AF-A0A3M1VQG4-F1
#
_entry.id   AF-A0A3M1VQG4-F1
#
_cell.length_a   1.000
_cell.length_b   1.000
_cell.length_c   1.000
_cell.angle_alpha   90.00
_cell.angle_beta   90.00
_cell.angle_gamma   90.00
#
_symmetry.space_group_name_H-M   'P 1'
#
loop_
_entity.id
_entity.type
_entity.pdbx_description
1 polymer ?
#
loop_
_entity_poly.entity_id
_entity_poly.type
_entity_poly.pdbx_seq_one_letter_code
_entity_poly.pdbx_strand_id
1 'polypeptide(L)'
;MIGLILRKKCFLIIIIIFLASPAFAARLKIIDSFGLTRGIKNIKSKANVVVSITDHAQISPRAIQLVNIDGIGSTVSPDKTSNNMVTFRDISPGTWKVVLPKELRILSVTIKE
;
A
#
# COMPACT_ATOMS: atom_id res chain seq x y z
N MET A 1 -15.15 25.05 52.37
CA MET A 1 -13.94 24.71 51.59
C MET A 1 -14.11 23.45 50.73
N ILE A 2 -15.27 23.25 50.08
CA ILE A 2 -15.59 22.00 49.33
C ILE A 2 -15.59 22.21 47.80
N GLY A 3 -15.52 23.46 47.31
CA GLY A 3 -15.68 23.79 45.90
C GLY A 3 -14.45 23.58 44.98
N LEU A 4 -13.28 23.23 45.52
CA LEU A 4 -12.04 23.21 44.72
C LEU A 4 -11.64 21.83 44.16
N ILE A 5 -12.27 20.74 44.63
CA ILE A 5 -11.89 19.36 44.27
C ILE A 5 -12.59 18.88 42.97
N LEU A 6 -13.73 19.48 42.61
CA LEU A 6 -14.50 19.06 41.43
C LEU A 6 -13.88 19.48 40.09
N ARG A 7 -13.07 20.55 40.05
CA ARG A 7 -12.48 21.08 38.80
C ARG A 7 -11.30 20.26 38.25
N LYS A 8 -10.67 19.39 39.04
CA LYS A 8 -9.50 18.60 38.60
C LYS A 8 -9.84 17.27 37.92
N LYS A 9 -11.03 16.70 38.16
CA LYS A 9 -11.41 15.38 37.61
C LYS A 9 -11.93 15.44 36.18
N CYS A 10 -12.56 16.55 35.75
CA CYS A 10 -12.97 16.73 34.36
C CYS A 10 -11.77 16.91 33.40
N PHE A 11 -10.65 17.49 33.88
CA PHE A 11 -9.47 17.70 33.04
C PHE A 11 -8.74 16.40 32.71
N LEU A 12 -8.86 15.37 33.56
CA LEU A 12 -8.21 14.06 33.34
C LEU A 12 -8.94 13.21 32.28
N ILE A 13 -10.24 13.41 32.08
CA ILE A 13 -11.05 12.62 31.14
C ILE A 13 -10.78 13.03 29.67
N ILE A 14 -10.43 14.30 29.43
CA ILE A 14 -10.17 14.81 28.07
C ILE A 14 -8.88 14.22 27.47
N ILE A 15 -7.90 13.83 28.30
CA ILE A 15 -6.61 13.30 27.85
C ILE A 15 -6.70 11.82 27.41
N ILE A 16 -7.63 11.04 27.98
CA ILE A 16 -7.76 9.60 27.67
C ILE A 16 -8.36 9.36 26.27
N ILE A 17 -9.18 10.29 25.76
CA ILE A 17 -9.83 10.17 24.45
C ILE A 17 -8.84 10.38 23.29
N PHE A 18 -7.69 11.03 23.53
CA PHE A 18 -6.68 11.26 22.49
C PHE A 18 -5.79 10.04 22.18
N LEU A 19 -5.81 8.99 23.02
CA LEU A 19 -5.02 7.77 22.81
C LEU A 19 -5.72 6.69 21.98
N ALA A 20 -7.02 6.84 21.72
CA ALA A 20 -7.73 5.97 20.80
C ALA A 20 -7.68 6.56 19.38
N SER A 21 -6.47 6.71 18.82
CA SER A 21 -6.36 6.94 17.37
C SER A 21 -6.89 5.67 16.68
N PRO A 22 -8.02 5.72 15.97
CA PRO A 22 -8.44 4.57 15.19
C PRO A 22 -7.33 4.32 14.18
N ALA A 23 -6.82 3.08 14.13
CA ALA A 23 -5.92 2.67 13.07
C ALA A 23 -6.72 2.75 11.76
N PHE A 24 -6.68 3.92 11.10
CA PHE A 24 -7.36 4.16 9.85
C PHE A 24 -6.78 3.21 8.81
N ALA A 25 -7.50 2.14 8.49
CA ALA A 25 -7.16 1.31 7.36
C ALA A 25 -7.29 2.16 6.10
N ALA A 26 -6.16 2.37 5.41
CA ALA A 26 -6.10 3.15 4.20
C ALA A 26 -6.09 2.22 2.98
N ARG A 27 -6.67 2.68 1.88
CA ARG A 27 -6.84 1.86 0.69
C ARG A 27 -5.54 1.77 -0.11
N LEU A 28 -5.09 0.56 -0.40
CA LEU A 28 -4.09 0.27 -1.44
C LEU A 28 -4.81 -0.24 -2.69
N LYS A 29 -4.58 0.42 -3.82
CA LYS A 29 -5.13 0.09 -5.13
C LYS A 29 -4.00 -0.11 -6.13
N ILE A 30 -4.00 -1.24 -6.82
CA ILE A 30 -3.07 -1.54 -7.91
C ILE A 30 -3.81 -1.47 -9.24
N ILE A 31 -3.26 -0.71 -10.18
CA ILE A 31 -3.75 -0.59 -11.55
C ILE A 31 -2.68 -1.02 -12.55
N ASP A 32 -3.12 -1.36 -13.76
CA ASP A 32 -2.23 -1.67 -14.88
C ASP A 32 -1.89 -0.43 -15.74
N SER A 33 -1.15 -0.67 -16.83
CA SER A 33 -0.75 0.37 -17.77
C SER A 33 -1.92 1.13 -18.41
N PHE A 34 -3.09 0.49 -18.52
CA PHE A 34 -4.32 1.00 -19.11
C PHE A 34 -5.27 1.63 -18.09
N GLY A 35 -4.90 1.64 -16.80
CA GLY A 35 -5.73 2.19 -15.73
C GLY A 35 -6.76 1.22 -15.18
N LEU A 36 -6.75 -0.05 -15.60
CA LEU A 36 -7.66 -1.05 -15.07
C LEU A 36 -7.22 -1.48 -13.68
N THR A 37 -8.18 -1.63 -12.79
CA THR A 37 -7.93 -2.08 -11.42
C THR A 37 -7.62 -3.57 -11.41
N ARG A 38 -6.47 -3.94 -10.83
CA ARG A 38 -6.01 -5.33 -10.73
C ARG A 38 -6.05 -5.88 -9.30
N GLY A 39 -6.00 -5.00 -8.29
CA GLY A 39 -6.15 -5.39 -6.89
C GLY A 39 -6.50 -4.20 -6.02
N ILE A 40 -7.35 -4.40 -5.02
CA ILE A 40 -7.68 -3.41 -3.99
C ILE A 40 -7.71 -4.11 -2.63
N LYS A 41 -7.09 -3.49 -1.63
CA LYS A 41 -7.18 -3.94 -0.24
C LYS A 41 -7.07 -2.74 0.70
N ASN A 42 -7.82 -2.75 1.80
CA ASN A 42 -7.58 -1.82 2.91
C ASN A 42 -6.46 -2.38 3.77
N ILE A 43 -5.42 -1.59 4.01
CA ILE A 43 -4.21 -1.99 4.76
C ILE A 43 -3.95 -0.97 5.88
N LYS A 44 -3.32 -1.40 6.98
CA LYS A 44 -3.05 -0.51 8.12
C LYS A 44 -1.88 0.44 7.88
N SER A 45 -0.81 -0.03 7.23
CA SER A 45 0.36 0.82 6.96
C SER A 45 1.09 0.50 5.66
N LYS A 46 1.49 -0.75 5.44
CA LYS A 46 2.25 -1.20 4.28
C LYS A 46 1.86 -2.64 3.93
N ALA A 47 2.04 -3.01 2.67
CA ALA A 47 1.77 -4.37 2.20
C ALA A 47 2.78 -4.81 1.14
N ASN A 48 2.88 -6.12 0.97
CA ASN A 48 3.57 -6.75 -0.12
C ASN A 48 2.62 -6.95 -1.30
N VAL A 49 3.04 -6.49 -2.47
CA VAL A 49 2.29 -6.61 -3.73
C VAL A 49 2.98 -7.66 -4.57
N VAL A 50 2.28 -8.75 -4.87
CA VAL A 50 2.76 -9.80 -5.78
C VAL A 50 1.97 -9.70 -7.08
N VAL A 51 2.68 -9.48 -8.17
CA VAL A 51 2.12 -9.38 -9.52
C VAL A 51 2.53 -10.62 -10.29
N SER A 52 1.55 -11.40 -10.76
CA SER A 52 1.76 -12.47 -11.72
C SER A 52 1.68 -11.88 -13.13
N ILE A 53 2.64 -12.21 -13.97
CA ILE A 53 2.77 -11.70 -15.34
C ILE A 53 2.89 -12.85 -16.35
N THR A 54 2.75 -12.54 -17.64
CA THR A 54 3.07 -13.49 -18.72
C THR A 54 4.56 -13.84 -18.72
N ASP A 55 4.92 -14.93 -19.40
CA ASP A 55 6.26 -15.54 -19.33
C ASP A 55 7.42 -14.53 -19.43
N HIS A 56 8.33 -14.59 -18.47
CA HIS A 56 9.37 -13.60 -18.21
C HIS A 56 10.77 -14.08 -18.63
N ALA A 57 10.86 -15.07 -19.53
CA ALA A 57 12.09 -15.80 -19.83
C ALA A 57 13.31 -14.94 -20.23
N GLN A 58 13.17 -13.64 -20.51
CA GLN A 58 14.25 -12.77 -20.98
C GLN A 58 14.24 -11.33 -20.43
N ILE A 59 13.35 -10.96 -19.50
CA ILE A 59 13.18 -9.55 -19.14
C ILE A 59 13.99 -9.18 -17.90
N SER A 60 14.64 -8.02 -17.95
CA SER A 60 15.36 -7.47 -16.79
C SER A 60 14.37 -7.07 -15.69
N PRO A 61 14.56 -7.50 -14.43
CA PRO A 61 13.72 -7.08 -13.31
C PRO A 61 13.62 -5.55 -13.16
N ARG A 62 14.63 -4.80 -13.61
CA ARG A 62 14.65 -3.33 -13.55
C ARG A 62 13.66 -2.66 -14.49
N ALA A 63 13.20 -3.38 -15.52
CA ALA A 63 12.21 -2.88 -16.47
C ALA A 63 10.77 -2.92 -15.91
N ILE A 64 10.57 -3.62 -14.80
CA ILE A 64 9.28 -3.69 -14.10
C ILE A 64 9.33 -2.75 -12.92
N GLN A 65 8.32 -1.90 -12.78
CA GLN A 65 8.26 -0.89 -11.73
C GLN A 65 6.85 -0.72 -11.19
N LEU A 66 6.76 -0.26 -9.95
CA LEU A 66 5.51 0.18 -9.34
C LEU A 66 5.59 1.70 -9.13
N VAL A 67 4.68 2.45 -9.72
CA VAL A 67 4.69 3.92 -9.69
C VAL A 67 3.48 4.42 -8.93
N ASN A 68 3.67 5.23 -7.90
CA ASN A 68 2.56 5.89 -7.22
C ASN A 68 2.00 6.99 -8.13
N ILE A 69 0.69 6.98 -8.38
CA ILE A 69 0.03 7.96 -9.26
C ILE A 69 -0.81 8.98 -8.49
N ASP A 70 -0.91 8.86 -7.17
CA ASP A 70 -1.56 9.86 -6.32
C ASP A 70 -0.63 11.06 -6.04
N GLY A 71 0.62 11.01 -6.52
CA GLY A 71 1.62 12.07 -6.34
C GLY A 71 2.30 12.08 -4.97
N ILE A 72 2.03 11.09 -4.12
CA ILE A 72 2.50 11.04 -2.72
C ILE A 72 3.72 10.11 -2.55
N GLY A 73 4.15 9.40 -3.60
CA GLY A 73 5.22 8.38 -3.50
C GLY A 73 6.16 8.32 -4.70
N SER A 74 7.33 7.70 -4.46
CA SER A 74 8.34 7.41 -5.48
C SER A 74 8.06 6.10 -6.22
N THR A 75 8.71 5.92 -7.37
CA THR A 75 8.80 4.64 -8.06
C THR A 75 9.50 3.59 -7.19
N VAL A 76 8.97 2.36 -7.19
CA VAL A 76 9.51 1.21 -6.46
C VAL A 76 9.93 0.14 -7.46
N SER A 77 11.17 -0.32 -7.33
CA SER A 77 11.68 -1.49 -8.05
C SER A 77 11.29 -2.78 -7.33
N PRO A 78 11.14 -3.90 -8.05
CA PRO A 78 10.80 -5.16 -7.43
C PRO A 78 11.92 -5.66 -6.51
N ASP A 79 11.52 -6.20 -5.38
CA ASP A 79 12.41 -6.86 -4.41
C ASP A 79 12.83 -8.25 -4.90
N LYS A 80 11.88 -8.97 -5.52
CA LYS A 80 12.12 -10.33 -6.03
C LYS A 80 11.35 -10.57 -7.32
N THR A 81 12.00 -11.28 -8.24
CA THR A 81 11.38 -11.80 -9.48
C THR A 81 11.65 -13.30 -9.56
N SER A 82 10.61 -14.12 -9.70
CA SER A 82 10.71 -15.58 -9.75
C SER A 82 9.51 -16.16 -10.46
N ASN A 83 9.70 -17.09 -11.41
CA ASN A 83 8.63 -17.87 -12.04
C ASN A 83 7.39 -17.03 -12.40
N ASN A 84 7.59 -15.97 -13.20
CA ASN A 84 6.52 -15.07 -13.66
C ASN A 84 5.80 -14.30 -12.55
N MET A 85 6.38 -14.24 -11.35
CA MET A 85 5.92 -13.41 -10.25
C MET A 85 6.93 -12.33 -9.94
N VAL A 86 6.41 -11.14 -9.67
CA VAL A 86 7.16 -9.96 -9.27
C VAL A 86 6.63 -9.49 -7.93
N THR A 87 7.51 -9.39 -6.94
CA THR A 87 7.16 -8.96 -5.59
C THR A 87 7.72 -7.59 -5.30
N PHE A 88 6.85 -6.69 -4.86
CA PHE A 88 7.20 -5.39 -4.31
C PHE A 88 6.90 -5.41 -2.81
N ARG A 89 7.84 -4.94 -1.99
CA ARG A 89 7.69 -4.90 -0.53
C ARG A 89 7.36 -3.50 -0.04
N ASP A 90 6.77 -3.45 1.14
CA ASP A 90 6.61 -2.20 1.90
C ASP A 90 5.81 -1.11 1.19
N ILE A 91 4.80 -1.51 0.42
CA ILE A 91 3.97 -0.61 -0.37
C ILE A 91 2.92 0.06 0.51
N SER A 92 3.07 1.38 0.67
CA SER A 92 2.13 2.23 1.39
C SER A 92 0.77 2.33 0.68
N PRO A 93 -0.30 2.69 1.41
CA PRO A 93 -1.60 3.03 0.83
C PRO A 93 -1.51 4.05 -0.29
N GLY A 94 -2.50 4.02 -1.18
CA GLY A 94 -2.59 4.86 -2.37
C GLY A 94 -2.86 4.05 -3.63
N THR A 95 -2.88 4.75 -4.76
CA THR A 95 -3.03 4.17 -6.09
C THR A 95 -1.67 4.02 -6.74
N TRP A 96 -1.36 2.77 -7.09
CA TRP A 96 -0.09 2.38 -7.68
C TRP A 96 -0.30 1.74 -9.04
N LYS A 97 0.50 2.16 -10.01
CA LYS A 97 0.50 1.66 -11.37
C LYS A 97 1.67 0.71 -11.57
N VAL A 98 1.38 -0.50 -12.05
CA VAL A 98 2.41 -1.42 -12.52
C VAL A 98 2.84 -1.00 -13.92
N VAL A 99 4.13 -0.70 -14.08
CA VAL A 99 4.77 -0.42 -15.36
C VAL A 99 5.52 -1.67 -15.79
N LEU A 100 5.16 -2.18 -16.97
CA LEU A 100 5.77 -3.37 -17.59
C LEU A 100 6.26 -3.01 -19.00
N PRO A 101 7.28 -3.72 -19.50
CA PRO A 101 7.59 -3.81 -20.92
C PRO A 101 6.37 -4.18 -21.77
N LYS A 102 6.36 -3.77 -23.04
CA LYS A 102 5.21 -3.92 -23.95
C LYS A 102 4.86 -5.38 -24.23
N GLU A 103 5.79 -6.29 -24.04
CA GLU A 103 5.69 -7.72 -24.30
C GLU A 103 4.99 -8.46 -23.15
N LEU A 104 4.89 -7.84 -21.97
CA LEU A 104 4.33 -8.45 -20.78
C LEU A 104 2.90 -8.00 -20.51
N ARG A 105 2.13 -8.89 -19.87
CA ARG A 105 0.78 -8.62 -19.38
C ARG A 105 0.66 -9.06 -17.93
N ILE A 106 -0.17 -8.36 -17.17
CA ILE A 106 -0.53 -8.76 -15.80
C ILE A 106 -1.61 -9.83 -15.90
N LEU A 107 -1.35 -10.98 -15.27
CA LEU A 107 -2.32 -12.05 -15.11
C LEU A 107 -3.15 -11.85 -13.84
N SER A 108 -2.48 -11.55 -12.72
CA SER A 108 -3.15 -11.32 -11.43
C SER A 108 -2.31 -10.47 -10.48
N VAL A 109 -2.97 -9.89 -9.48
CA VAL A 109 -2.31 -9.14 -8.39
C VAL A 109 -2.83 -9.65 -7.06
N THR A 110 -1.91 -9.92 -6.13
CA THR A 110 -2.21 -10.32 -4.76
C THR A 110 -1.59 -9.31 -3.79
N ILE A 111 -2.38 -8.81 -2.84
CA ILE A 111 -1.93 -7.88 -1.80
C ILE A 111 -1.88 -8.61 -0.45
N LYS A 112 -0.67 -8.81 0.08
CA LYS A 112 -0.42 -9.46 1.37
C LYS A 112 0.01 -8.42 2.39
N GLU A 113 -0.68 -8.38 3.52
CA GLU A 113 -0.32 -7.51 4.65
C GLU A 113 0.47 -8.33 5.65
#